data_AF-A0A851TQW6-F1
#
_entry.id   AF-A0A851TQW6-F1
#
_cell.length_a   1.000
_cell.length_b   1.000
_cell.length_c   1.000
_cell.angle_alpha   90.00
_cell.angle_beta   90.00
_cell.angle_gamma   90.00
#
_symmetry.space_group_name_H-M   'P 1'
#
loop_
_entity.id
_entity.type
_entity.pdbx_description
1 polymer ?
#
loop_
_entity_poly.entity_id
_entity_poly.type
_entity_poly.pdbx_seq_one_letter_code
_entity_poly.pdbx_strand_id
1 'polypeptide(L)'
;MILLVPELSFMTGIPEKMRKDNRAMKDLVYEMSQSPKQHYLRLCSLLRRVEETPEAARELMRWGLCLDKDICRTQGRVLPVERINLRHSTFAPAEDLNWNKEVVREACISSVAMHYWVLFYPKRMQELARELVATMEKVCGPLGMQLNPPAWVELKDDRVETYAKTIRSVLASEDLYGAIKKLCCVQVPVPSQVINVQSLTGQASKLRSVAQKVLLQMNCKLGGELWGVDVPL
;
A
#
# COMPACT_ATOMS: atom_id res chain seq x y z
N MET A 1 41.94 -6.10 24.74
CA MET A 1 41.57 -6.41 23.34
C MET A 1 40.85 -7.75 23.35
N ILE A 2 39.60 -7.82 22.89
CA ILE A 2 38.87 -9.09 22.79
C ILE A 2 39.04 -9.58 21.34
N LEU A 3 39.63 -10.75 21.15
CA LEU A 3 39.77 -11.41 19.86
C LEU A 3 38.72 -12.51 19.77
N LEU A 4 37.88 -12.44 18.73
CA LEU A 4 36.84 -13.44 18.47
C LEU A 4 37.33 -14.43 17.42
N VAL A 5 37.06 -15.70 17.63
CA VAL A 5 37.31 -16.77 16.65
C VAL A 5 36.15 -16.75 15.64
N PRO A 6 36.39 -16.46 14.34
CA PRO A 6 35.33 -16.34 13.34
C PRO A 6 34.45 -17.59 13.21
N GLU A 7 35.05 -18.77 13.36
CA GLU A 7 34.36 -20.07 13.29
C GLU A 7 33.36 -20.28 14.44
N LEU A 8 33.51 -19.55 15.54
CA LEU A 8 32.60 -19.56 16.69
C LEU A 8 31.71 -18.31 16.74
N SER A 9 31.83 -17.42 15.75
CA SER A 9 31.16 -16.12 15.72
C SER A 9 30.12 -16.08 14.61
N PHE A 10 28.84 -16.10 14.98
CA PHE A 10 27.73 -16.05 14.04
C PHE A 10 27.13 -14.64 13.97
N MET A 11 26.86 -14.16 12.75
CA MET A 11 26.09 -12.94 12.57
C MET A 11 24.65 -13.18 13.02
N THR A 12 24.18 -12.40 14.00
CA THR A 12 22.79 -12.41 14.47
C THR A 12 21.95 -11.36 13.74
N GLY A 13 20.63 -11.55 13.75
CA GLY A 13 19.68 -10.66 13.08
C GLY A 13 19.39 -11.09 11.64
N ILE A 14 18.51 -10.35 10.96
CA ILE A 14 18.09 -10.69 9.61
C ILE A 14 19.09 -10.08 8.61
N PRO A 15 19.82 -10.89 7.81
CA PRO A 15 20.78 -10.38 6.84
C PRO A 15 20.12 -9.50 5.78
N GLU A 16 20.84 -8.48 5.31
CA GLU A 16 20.33 -7.53 4.30
C GLU A 16 19.94 -8.23 2.97
N LYS A 17 20.63 -9.31 2.63
CA LYS A 17 20.29 -10.15 1.47
C LYS A 17 18.91 -10.82 1.63
N MET A 18 18.58 -11.29 2.83
CA MET A 18 17.25 -11.86 3.13
C MET A 18 16.18 -10.77 3.21
N ARG A 19 16.50 -9.57 3.69
CA ARG A 19 15.55 -8.43 3.67
C ARG A 19 15.12 -8.02 2.27
N LYS A 20 16.03 -8.13 1.30
CA LYS A 20 15.75 -7.83 -0.11
C LYS A 20 15.04 -8.98 -0.84
N ASP A 21 15.03 -10.18 -0.25
CA ASP A 21 14.30 -11.33 -0.79
C ASP A 21 12.89 -11.41 -0.18
N ASN A 22 11.92 -10.96 -0.97
CA ASN A 22 10.51 -10.97 -0.58
C ASN A 22 9.95 -12.37 -0.29
N ARG A 23 10.53 -13.45 -0.82
CA ARG A 23 10.08 -14.82 -0.51
C ARG A 23 10.60 -15.24 0.85
N ALA A 24 11.91 -15.16 1.05
CA ALA A 24 12.54 -15.50 2.34
C ALA A 24 11.96 -14.70 3.50
N MET A 25 11.67 -13.40 3.30
CA MET A 25 11.03 -12.57 4.32
C MET A 25 9.58 -12.99 4.59
N LYS A 26 8.81 -13.39 3.57
CA LYS A 26 7.42 -13.87 3.77
C LYS A 26 7.39 -15.15 4.59
N ASP A 27 8.27 -16.11 4.29
CA ASP A 27 8.35 -17.37 5.02
C ASP A 27 8.77 -17.13 6.47
N LEU A 28 9.76 -16.26 6.69
CA LEU A 28 10.18 -15.87 8.02
C LEU A 28 9.05 -15.18 8.80
N VAL A 29 8.36 -14.21 8.20
CA VAL A 29 7.22 -13.54 8.83
C VAL A 29 6.09 -14.52 9.12
N TYR A 30 5.82 -15.47 8.22
CA TYR A 30 4.81 -16.50 8.43
C TYR A 30 5.12 -17.34 9.68
N GLU A 31 6.36 -17.82 9.83
CA GLU A 31 6.80 -18.60 10.99
C GLU A 31 6.85 -17.76 12.28
N MET A 32 7.18 -16.47 12.18
CA MET A 32 7.23 -15.56 13.34
C MET A 32 5.84 -15.05 13.75
N SER A 33 4.87 -15.04 12.84
CA SER A 33 3.54 -14.51 13.08
C SER A 33 2.77 -15.44 14.02
N GLN A 34 2.38 -14.92 15.17
CA GLN A 34 1.57 -15.64 16.14
C GLN A 34 0.18 -15.05 16.15
N SER A 35 -0.83 -15.92 16.12
CA SER A 35 -2.20 -15.52 16.45
C SER A 35 -2.28 -15.04 17.91
N PRO A 36 -3.25 -14.18 18.27
CA PRO A 36 -3.44 -13.73 19.65
C PRO A 36 -3.55 -14.88 20.65
N LYS A 37 -4.24 -15.97 20.27
CA LYS A 37 -4.37 -17.17 21.10
C LYS A 37 -3.03 -17.88 21.32
N GLN A 38 -2.22 -18.06 20.27
CA GLN A 38 -0.90 -18.68 20.40
C GLN A 38 0.04 -17.82 21.25
N HIS A 39 0.00 -16.50 21.06
CA HIS A 39 0.79 -15.56 21.85
C HIS A 39 0.43 -15.66 23.34
N TYR A 40 -0.86 -15.65 23.66
CA TYR A 40 -1.36 -15.84 25.03
C TYR A 40 -0.87 -17.16 25.64
N LEU A 41 -1.01 -18.29 24.93
CA LEU A 41 -0.53 -19.59 25.44
C LEU A 41 0.97 -19.62 25.69
N ARG A 42 1.78 -18.97 24.83
CA ARG A 42 3.22 -18.83 25.04
C ARG A 42 3.54 -17.98 26.27
N LEU A 43 2.78 -16.91 26.49
CA LEU A 43 2.92 -16.06 27.68
C LEU A 43 2.58 -16.82 28.97
N CYS A 44 1.45 -17.54 29.02
CA CYS A 44 1.11 -18.39 30.17
C CYS A 44 2.19 -19.45 30.44
N SER A 45 2.74 -20.06 29.37
CA SER A 45 3.84 -21.03 29.49
C SER A 45 5.12 -20.40 30.04
N LEU A 46 5.44 -19.17 29.62
CA LEU A 46 6.56 -18.41 30.17
C LEU A 46 6.36 -18.09 31.66
N LEU A 47 5.19 -17.59 32.03
CA LEU A 47 4.84 -17.29 33.44
C LEU A 47 4.99 -18.53 34.31
N ARG A 48 4.42 -19.66 33.86
CA ARG A 48 4.54 -20.94 34.55
C ARG A 48 5.99 -21.38 34.70
N ARG A 49 6.80 -21.28 33.64
CA ARG A 49 8.23 -21.63 33.69
C ARG A 49 9.01 -20.76 34.68
N VAL A 50 8.71 -19.47 34.76
CA VAL A 50 9.36 -18.57 35.72
C VAL A 50 8.97 -18.93 37.15
N GLU A 51 7.70 -19.27 37.39
CA GLU A 51 7.21 -19.69 38.71
C GLU A 51 7.76 -21.06 39.14
N GLU A 52 7.81 -22.04 38.23
CA GLU A 52 8.30 -23.40 38.48
C GLU A 52 9.83 -23.47 38.61
N THR A 53 10.57 -22.43 38.21
CA THR A 53 12.03 -22.37 38.33
C THR A 53 12.43 -21.84 39.71
N PRO A 54 13.00 -22.66 40.61
CA PRO A 54 13.29 -22.26 41.99
C PRO A 54 14.22 -21.04 42.10
N GLU A 55 15.20 -20.93 41.20
CA GLU A 55 16.15 -19.81 41.16
C GLU A 55 15.44 -18.49 40.86
N ALA A 56 14.58 -18.49 39.84
CA ALA A 56 13.83 -17.31 39.43
C ALA A 56 12.80 -16.89 40.49
N ALA A 57 12.09 -17.86 41.06
CA ALA A 57 11.13 -17.62 42.14
C ALA A 57 11.80 -17.04 43.40
N ARG A 58 12.97 -17.57 43.78
CA ARG A 58 13.77 -17.04 44.91
C ARG A 58 14.21 -15.60 44.67
N GLU A 59 14.69 -15.28 43.47
CA GLU A 59 15.05 -13.90 43.15
C GLU A 59 13.83 -12.99 43.22
N LEU A 60 12.70 -13.31 42.58
CA LEU A 60 11.49 -12.48 42.69
C LEU A 60 11.08 -12.23 44.15
N MET A 61 11.08 -13.28 44.98
CA MET A 61 10.75 -13.18 46.40
C MET A 61 11.75 -12.31 47.18
N ARG A 62 13.05 -12.37 46.85
CA ARG A 62 14.08 -11.52 47.45
C ARG A 62 13.84 -10.03 47.19
N TRP A 63 13.24 -9.69 46.05
CA TRP A 63 12.81 -8.34 45.71
C TRP A 63 11.41 -7.99 46.26
N GLY A 64 10.74 -8.92 46.96
CA GLY A 64 9.37 -8.75 47.43
C GLY A 64 8.33 -8.75 46.30
N LEU A 65 8.66 -9.33 45.14
CA LEU A 65 7.83 -9.35 43.95
C LEU A 65 7.16 -10.72 43.77
N CYS A 66 5.93 -10.71 43.25
CA CYS A 66 5.25 -11.87 42.72
C CYS A 66 4.71 -11.55 41.31
N LEU A 67 4.71 -12.55 40.45
CA LEU A 67 4.10 -12.42 39.12
C LEU A 67 2.67 -12.95 39.17
N ASP A 68 1.76 -12.22 38.51
CA ASP A 68 0.41 -12.73 38.27
C ASP A 68 0.46 -13.90 37.29
N LYS A 69 -0.50 -14.83 37.43
CA LYS A 69 -0.57 -16.08 36.64
C LYS A 69 -1.29 -15.88 35.32
N ASP A 70 -1.89 -14.71 35.12
CA ASP A 70 -2.64 -14.35 33.93
C ASP A 70 -2.35 -12.90 33.51
N ILE A 71 -2.80 -12.55 32.30
CA ILE A 71 -2.75 -11.18 31.80
C ILE A 71 -3.69 -10.28 32.59
N CYS A 72 -3.29 -9.02 32.75
CA CYS A 72 -4.16 -7.99 33.29
C CYS A 72 -5.40 -7.82 32.39
N ARG A 73 -6.59 -8.01 32.98
CA ARG A 73 -7.86 -7.80 32.29
C ARG A 73 -8.31 -6.36 32.51
N THR A 74 -8.66 -5.70 31.42
CA THR A 74 -9.16 -4.33 31.44
C THR A 74 -10.49 -4.24 30.74
N GLN A 75 -11.32 -3.29 31.15
CA GLN A 75 -12.60 -3.02 30.50
C GLN A 75 -12.35 -2.14 29.27
N GLY A 76 -12.44 -2.75 28.09
CA GLY A 76 -12.44 -2.04 26.82
C GLY A 76 -13.84 -1.57 26.41
N ARG A 77 -13.90 -0.69 25.40
CA ARG A 77 -15.12 -0.35 24.69
C ARG A 77 -14.92 -0.62 23.20
N VAL A 78 -15.94 -1.20 22.56
CA VAL A 78 -16.00 -1.33 21.11
C VAL A 78 -16.67 -0.07 20.57
N LEU A 79 -15.99 0.65 19.69
CA LEU A 79 -16.57 1.83 19.05
C LEU A 79 -17.67 1.41 18.08
N PRO A 80 -18.75 2.20 17.97
CA PRO A 80 -19.78 1.95 16.97
C PRO A 80 -19.17 2.00 15.57
N VAL A 81 -19.77 1.25 14.64
CA VAL A 81 -19.35 1.24 13.25
C VAL A 81 -19.77 2.53 12.58
N GLU A 82 -18.81 3.24 12.00
CA GLU A 82 -19.08 4.43 11.19
C GLU A 82 -19.61 4.07 9.80
N ARG A 83 -20.50 4.92 9.27
CA ARG A 83 -21.02 4.74 7.92
C ARG A 83 -20.07 5.37 6.91
N ILE A 84 -19.87 4.69 5.78
CA ILE A 84 -19.09 5.18 4.66
C ILE A 84 -20.02 5.87 3.67
N ASN A 85 -19.74 7.14 3.39
CA ASN A 85 -20.46 7.99 2.45
C ASN A 85 -19.79 7.94 1.08
N LEU A 86 -20.56 7.65 0.03
CA LEU A 86 -20.21 7.85 -1.36
C LEU A 86 -21.03 9.03 -1.92
N ARG A 87 -21.01 9.25 -3.23
CA ARG A 87 -21.71 10.40 -3.83
C ARG A 87 -23.22 10.36 -3.62
N HIS A 88 -23.83 9.19 -3.77
CA HIS A 88 -25.29 9.04 -3.78
C HIS A 88 -25.81 8.08 -2.71
N SER A 89 -24.94 7.26 -2.14
CA SER A 89 -25.30 6.30 -1.11
C SER A 89 -24.37 6.36 0.11
N THR A 90 -24.90 5.79 1.18
CA THR A 90 -24.18 5.59 2.43
C THR A 90 -24.42 4.16 2.89
N PHE A 91 -23.38 3.46 3.34
CA PHE A 91 -23.47 2.08 3.82
C PHE A 91 -22.61 1.85 5.06
N ALA A 92 -22.90 0.77 5.80
CA ALA A 92 -22.05 0.32 6.90
C ALA A 92 -21.01 -0.68 6.36
N PRO A 93 -19.72 -0.58 6.73
CA PRO A 93 -18.71 -1.59 6.43
C PRO A 93 -19.12 -3.00 6.87
N ALA A 94 -18.59 -4.01 6.18
CA ALA A 94 -18.68 -5.39 6.62
C ALA A 94 -17.89 -5.62 7.93
N GLU A 95 -18.11 -6.77 8.58
CA GLU A 95 -17.46 -7.12 9.86
C GLU A 95 -15.93 -7.15 9.79
N ASP A 96 -15.36 -7.44 8.62
CA ASP A 96 -13.92 -7.43 8.37
C ASP A 96 -13.36 -6.02 8.11
N LEU A 97 -14.20 -4.99 8.22
CA LEU A 97 -13.87 -3.58 7.98
C LEU A 97 -13.24 -3.36 6.60
N ASN A 98 -13.72 -4.09 5.59
CA ASN A 98 -13.26 -3.99 4.21
C ASN A 98 -14.40 -3.58 3.29
N TRP A 99 -14.26 -2.41 2.64
CA TRP A 99 -15.26 -1.86 1.72
C TRP A 99 -14.71 -1.61 0.30
N ASN A 100 -13.65 -2.31 -0.08
CA ASN A 100 -13.02 -2.15 -1.40
C ASN A 100 -13.96 -2.48 -2.57
N LYS A 101 -14.96 -3.36 -2.35
CA LYS A 101 -15.89 -3.78 -3.42
C LYS A 101 -16.97 -2.74 -3.64
N GLU A 102 -17.34 -2.02 -2.58
CA GLU A 102 -18.41 -1.03 -2.53
C GLU A 102 -17.94 0.26 -3.18
N VAL A 103 -16.72 0.73 -2.86
CA VAL A 103 -16.12 1.95 -3.42
C VAL A 103 -15.95 1.88 -4.94
N VAL A 104 -15.83 0.69 -5.52
CA VAL A 104 -15.67 0.53 -6.98
C VAL A 104 -16.99 0.32 -7.73
N ARG A 105 -18.12 0.25 -7.02
CA ARG A 105 -19.45 0.01 -7.60
C ARG A 105 -20.28 1.27 -7.77
N GLU A 106 -19.86 2.38 -7.17
CA GLU A 106 -20.56 3.65 -7.20
C GLU A 106 -19.58 4.83 -7.31
N ALA A 107 -20.12 5.98 -7.75
CA ALA A 107 -19.36 7.19 -7.95
C ALA A 107 -18.71 7.68 -6.66
N CYS A 108 -17.44 8.09 -6.80
CA CYS A 108 -16.70 8.79 -5.76
C CYS A 108 -17.41 10.11 -5.40
N ILE A 109 -17.34 10.55 -4.14
CA ILE A 109 -17.90 11.85 -3.70
C ILE A 109 -17.56 12.96 -4.70
N SER A 110 -16.26 13.12 -4.97
CA SER A 110 -15.73 14.04 -5.98
C SER A 110 -14.85 13.28 -6.95
N SER A 111 -15.15 13.41 -8.25
CA SER A 111 -14.36 12.80 -9.32
C SER A 111 -13.84 13.88 -10.27
N VAL A 112 -12.56 13.80 -10.61
CA VAL A 112 -11.91 14.73 -11.53
C VAL A 112 -11.84 14.09 -12.92
N ALA A 113 -12.35 14.81 -13.92
CA ALA A 113 -12.30 14.36 -15.31
C ALA A 113 -10.87 14.39 -15.85
N MET A 114 -10.43 13.28 -16.45
CA MET A 114 -9.14 13.16 -17.10
C MET A 114 -9.26 13.45 -18.59
N HIS A 115 -9.18 14.72 -18.94
CA HIS A 115 -9.23 15.16 -20.34
C HIS A 115 -7.92 14.98 -21.08
N TYR A 116 -6.79 15.25 -20.40
CA TYR A 116 -5.45 15.21 -20.99
C TYR A 116 -4.51 14.48 -20.05
N TRP A 117 -3.90 13.41 -20.55
CA TRP A 117 -2.89 12.64 -19.83
C TRP A 117 -2.04 11.87 -20.82
N VAL A 118 -0.86 11.46 -20.37
CA VAL A 118 0.15 10.83 -21.20
C VAL A 118 0.52 9.48 -20.61
N LEU A 119 0.56 8.44 -21.43
CA LEU A 119 0.98 7.11 -21.04
C LEU A 119 2.32 6.77 -21.70
N PHE A 120 3.35 6.61 -20.87
CA PHE A 120 4.68 6.20 -21.28
C PHE A 120 4.83 4.68 -21.10
N TYR A 121 5.23 3.98 -22.15
CA TYR A 121 5.40 2.52 -22.10
C TYR A 121 6.54 2.06 -23.03
N PRO A 122 7.31 1.02 -22.67
CA PRO A 122 8.28 0.42 -23.58
C PRO A 122 7.55 -0.30 -24.72
N LYS A 123 8.10 -0.27 -25.94
CA LYS A 123 7.51 -0.91 -27.14
C LYS A 123 7.03 -2.35 -26.91
N ARG A 124 7.80 -3.16 -26.19
CA ARG A 124 7.48 -4.56 -25.87
C ARG A 124 6.18 -4.74 -25.05
N MET A 125 5.66 -3.68 -24.43
CA MET A 125 4.48 -3.67 -23.57
C MET A 125 3.25 -3.03 -24.24
N GLN A 126 3.31 -2.74 -25.54
CA GLN A 126 2.23 -2.03 -26.25
C GLN A 126 0.85 -2.68 -26.07
N GLU A 127 0.75 -4.00 -26.27
CA GLU A 127 -0.53 -4.72 -26.18
C GLU A 127 -1.09 -4.67 -24.75
N LEU A 128 -0.24 -4.85 -23.74
CA LEU A 128 -0.65 -4.76 -22.34
C LEU A 128 -1.08 -3.34 -21.94
N ALA A 129 -0.40 -2.31 -22.47
CA ALA A 129 -0.76 -0.92 -22.24
C ALA A 129 -2.13 -0.59 -22.87
N ARG A 130 -2.41 -1.09 -24.07
CA ARG A 130 -3.72 -0.98 -24.73
C ARG A 130 -4.81 -1.70 -23.95
N GLU A 131 -4.55 -2.92 -23.49
CA GLU A 131 -5.49 -3.69 -22.66
C GLU A 131 -5.81 -2.98 -21.34
N LEU A 132 -4.81 -2.38 -20.70
CA LEU A 132 -4.98 -1.59 -19.48
C LEU A 132 -5.90 -0.38 -19.72
N VAL A 133 -5.64 0.42 -20.76
CA VAL A 133 -6.46 1.62 -21.05
C VAL A 133 -7.90 1.22 -21.40
N ALA A 134 -8.07 0.20 -22.25
CA ALA A 134 -9.41 -0.31 -22.58
C ALA A 134 -10.14 -0.85 -21.34
N THR A 135 -9.42 -1.43 -20.38
CA THR A 135 -10.00 -1.87 -19.10
C THR A 135 -10.38 -0.68 -18.23
N MET A 136 -9.52 0.34 -18.14
CA MET A 136 -9.80 1.57 -17.39
C MET A 136 -11.05 2.29 -17.92
N GLU A 137 -11.19 2.44 -19.24
CA GLU A 137 -12.37 3.03 -19.87
C GLU A 137 -13.65 2.27 -19.51
N LYS A 138 -13.60 0.94 -19.43
CA LYS A 138 -14.76 0.12 -19.03
C LYS A 138 -15.13 0.26 -17.56
N VAL A 139 -14.17 0.57 -16.68
CA VAL A 139 -14.40 0.62 -15.22
C VAL A 139 -14.50 2.03 -14.65
N CYS A 140 -14.19 3.08 -15.42
CA CYS A 140 -14.21 4.46 -14.91
C CYS A 140 -15.63 5.02 -14.72
N GLY A 141 -16.59 4.55 -15.52
CA GLY A 141 -17.99 5.00 -15.48
C GLY A 141 -18.65 4.85 -14.10
N PRO A 142 -18.66 3.65 -13.49
CA PRO A 142 -19.17 3.46 -12.13
C PRO A 142 -18.47 4.33 -11.08
N LEU A 143 -17.20 4.68 -11.26
CA LEU A 143 -16.46 5.56 -10.35
C LEU A 143 -16.85 7.04 -10.50
N GLY A 144 -17.72 7.37 -11.46
CA GLY A 144 -18.07 8.73 -11.82
C GLY A 144 -16.93 9.47 -12.53
N MET A 145 -15.91 8.76 -13.01
CA MET A 145 -14.76 9.36 -13.68
C MET A 145 -14.95 9.36 -15.19
N GLN A 146 -14.69 10.51 -15.81
CA GLN A 146 -14.53 10.61 -17.26
C GLN A 146 -13.05 10.44 -17.62
N LEU A 147 -12.76 9.49 -18.51
CA LEU A 147 -11.41 9.19 -18.98
C LEU A 147 -11.36 9.33 -20.50
N ASN A 148 -10.65 10.32 -21.00
CA ASN A 148 -10.35 10.43 -22.42
C ASN A 148 -9.17 9.52 -22.81
N PRO A 149 -8.99 9.15 -24.09
CA PRO A 149 -7.80 8.40 -24.51
C PRO A 149 -6.49 9.15 -24.19
N PRO A 150 -5.43 8.45 -23.73
CA PRO A 150 -4.15 9.08 -23.43
C PRO A 150 -3.41 9.47 -24.70
N ALA A 151 -2.48 10.43 -24.57
CA ALA A 151 -1.37 10.56 -25.50
C ALA A 151 -0.40 9.39 -25.29
N TRP A 152 -0.24 8.56 -26.31
CA TRP A 152 0.61 7.38 -26.28
C TRP A 152 2.07 7.75 -26.57
N VAL A 153 2.98 7.42 -25.65
CA VAL A 153 4.41 7.65 -25.84
C VAL A 153 5.17 6.33 -25.71
N GLU A 154 5.54 5.77 -26.86
CA GLU A 154 6.38 4.59 -26.95
C GLU A 154 7.83 4.93 -26.58
N LEU A 155 8.42 4.12 -25.72
CA LEU A 155 9.84 4.19 -25.33
C LEU A 155 10.63 3.07 -25.99
N LYS A 156 11.85 3.42 -26.41
CA LYS A 156 12.80 2.49 -27.05
C LYS A 156 13.27 1.37 -26.12
N ASP A 157 13.36 1.64 -24.81
CA ASP A 157 13.83 0.72 -23.77
C ASP A 157 13.22 1.10 -22.41
N ASP A 158 13.47 0.28 -21.40
CA ASP A 158 12.98 0.43 -20.03
C ASP A 158 13.99 1.11 -19.08
N ARG A 159 15.02 1.78 -19.62
CA ARG A 159 16.04 2.44 -18.82
C ARG A 159 15.51 3.72 -18.20
N VAL A 160 15.88 3.97 -16.94
CA VAL A 160 15.45 5.15 -16.18
C VAL A 160 15.81 6.44 -16.91
N GLU A 161 16.99 6.49 -17.55
CA GLU A 161 17.46 7.65 -18.30
C GLU A 161 16.57 7.94 -19.52
N THR A 162 16.08 6.90 -20.19
CA THR A 162 15.16 7.02 -21.34
C THR A 162 13.82 7.58 -20.88
N TYR A 163 13.23 7.04 -19.81
CA TYR A 163 12.00 7.60 -19.22
C TYR A 163 12.19 9.07 -18.86
N ALA A 164 13.23 9.39 -18.09
CA ALA A 164 13.47 10.73 -17.59
C ALA A 164 13.68 11.75 -18.73
N LYS A 165 14.42 11.37 -19.78
CA LYS A 165 14.65 12.23 -20.96
C LYS A 165 13.35 12.46 -21.74
N THR A 166 12.59 11.41 -22.02
CA THR A 166 11.35 11.52 -22.81
C THR A 166 10.28 12.29 -22.06
N ILE A 167 10.08 12.03 -20.76
CA ILE A 167 9.13 12.77 -19.92
C ILE A 167 9.48 14.26 -19.93
N ARG A 168 10.75 14.61 -19.71
CA ARG A 168 11.18 16.03 -19.78
C ARG A 168 10.92 16.65 -21.15
N SER A 169 11.17 15.92 -22.23
CA SER A 169 10.93 16.43 -23.59
C SER A 169 9.45 16.72 -23.84
N VAL A 170 8.55 15.85 -23.37
CA VAL A 170 7.10 16.03 -23.52
C VAL A 170 6.59 17.18 -22.64
N LEU A 171 7.07 17.27 -21.40
CA LEU A 171 6.67 18.34 -20.49
C LEU A 171 7.25 19.72 -20.86
N ALA A 172 8.37 19.77 -21.58
CA ALA A 172 9.05 21.00 -21.97
C ALA A 172 8.68 21.52 -23.37
N SER A 173 8.05 20.71 -24.24
CA SER A 173 7.71 21.16 -25.60
C SER A 173 6.44 22.01 -25.67
N GLU A 174 5.60 22.03 -24.63
CA GLU A 174 4.51 23.00 -24.53
C GLU A 174 5.03 24.31 -23.93
N ASP A 175 5.39 25.20 -24.86
CA ASP A 175 5.47 26.64 -24.65
C ASP A 175 6.69 27.15 -23.87
N LEU A 176 7.77 27.41 -24.61
CA LEU A 176 9.00 28.06 -24.13
C LEU A 176 8.73 29.41 -23.41
N TYR A 177 7.56 30.02 -23.63
CA TYR A 177 7.14 31.28 -23.00
C TYR A 177 6.36 31.05 -21.68
N GLY A 178 5.45 30.07 -21.63
CA GLY A 178 4.77 29.61 -20.40
C GLY A 178 5.70 28.88 -19.43
N ALA A 179 6.73 28.20 -19.95
CA ALA A 179 7.77 27.51 -19.20
C ALA A 179 8.56 28.46 -18.30
N ILE A 180 8.78 29.71 -18.71
CA ILE A 180 9.52 30.69 -17.90
C ILE A 180 8.74 31.08 -16.64
N LYS A 181 7.41 31.28 -16.72
CA LYS A 181 6.58 31.54 -15.53
C LYS A 181 6.34 30.29 -14.65
N LYS A 182 6.28 29.09 -15.24
CA LYS A 182 6.16 27.81 -14.49
C LYS A 182 7.47 27.32 -13.87
N LEU A 183 8.63 27.67 -14.44
CA LEU A 183 9.95 27.36 -13.87
C LEU A 183 10.17 28.11 -12.55
N CYS A 184 9.71 29.36 -12.46
CA CYS A 184 9.95 30.24 -11.32
C CYS A 184 9.14 29.89 -10.06
N CYS A 185 8.22 28.92 -10.14
CA CYS A 185 7.50 28.36 -8.98
C CYS A 185 7.79 26.85 -8.76
N VAL A 186 8.99 26.35 -9.09
CA VAL A 186 9.58 25.02 -8.73
C VAL A 186 9.64 23.94 -9.86
N GLN A 187 9.30 24.28 -11.11
CA GLN A 187 9.40 23.43 -12.33
C GLN A 187 8.33 22.30 -12.46
N VAL A 188 7.11 22.67 -12.84
CA VAL A 188 5.98 21.85 -13.33
C VAL A 188 5.55 20.64 -12.45
N PRO A 189 4.71 20.84 -11.42
CA PRO A 189 4.09 19.75 -10.68
C PRO A 189 3.03 19.04 -11.53
N VAL A 190 3.37 17.89 -12.12
CA VAL A 190 2.43 17.00 -12.81
C VAL A 190 2.19 15.76 -11.96
N PRO A 191 0.95 15.48 -11.53
CA PRO A 191 0.62 14.23 -10.85
C PRO A 191 1.00 13.02 -11.72
N SER A 192 1.72 12.05 -11.14
CA SER A 192 2.21 10.88 -11.87
C SER A 192 1.80 9.58 -11.20
N GLN A 193 1.63 8.52 -12.00
CA GLN A 193 1.26 7.19 -11.53
C GLN A 193 2.14 6.13 -12.21
N VAL A 194 2.87 5.37 -11.39
CA VAL A 194 3.70 4.25 -11.86
C VAL A 194 2.94 2.96 -11.64
N ILE A 195 3.00 2.05 -12.62
CA ILE A 195 2.33 0.76 -12.58
C ILE A 195 3.35 -0.34 -12.85
N ASN A 196 3.48 -1.29 -11.93
CA ASN A 196 4.33 -2.45 -12.15
C ASN A 196 3.66 -3.41 -13.14
N VAL A 197 4.39 -3.78 -14.19
CA VAL A 197 3.93 -4.73 -15.21
C VAL A 197 3.48 -6.07 -14.59
N GLN A 198 4.15 -6.55 -13.54
CA GLN A 198 3.78 -7.80 -12.85
C GLN A 198 2.39 -7.74 -12.19
N SER A 199 1.92 -6.53 -11.87
CA SER A 199 0.57 -6.31 -11.36
C SER A 199 -0.49 -6.42 -12.46
N LEU A 200 -0.12 -6.13 -13.71
CA LEU A 200 -0.99 -6.18 -14.87
C LEU A 200 -1.08 -7.57 -15.51
N THR A 201 -0.01 -8.36 -15.41
CA THR A 201 0.03 -9.72 -15.95
C THR A 201 -0.82 -10.68 -15.10
N GLY A 202 -1.66 -11.47 -15.75
CA GLY A 202 -2.48 -12.52 -15.13
C GLY A 202 -3.89 -12.58 -15.71
N GLN A 203 -4.84 -13.03 -14.89
CA GLN A 203 -6.25 -13.13 -15.27
C GLN A 203 -6.89 -11.76 -15.47
N ALA A 204 -7.85 -11.65 -16.38
CA ALA A 204 -8.59 -10.41 -16.66
C ALA A 204 -9.26 -9.79 -15.42
N SER A 205 -9.71 -10.61 -14.47
CA SER A 205 -10.28 -10.16 -13.19
C SER A 205 -9.27 -9.39 -12.33
N LYS A 206 -8.00 -9.83 -12.34
CA LYS A 206 -6.90 -9.16 -11.65
C LYS A 206 -6.61 -7.82 -12.31
N LEU A 207 -6.51 -7.77 -13.65
CA LEU A 207 -6.31 -6.53 -14.40
C LEU A 207 -7.41 -5.52 -14.10
N ARG A 208 -8.67 -5.96 -14.09
CA ARG A 208 -9.82 -5.12 -13.73
C ARG A 208 -9.69 -4.50 -12.33
N SER A 209 -9.35 -5.32 -11.33
CA SER A 209 -9.17 -4.83 -9.95
C SER A 209 -8.02 -3.84 -9.83
N VAL A 210 -6.91 -4.09 -10.53
CA VAL A 210 -5.78 -3.15 -10.59
C VAL A 210 -6.18 -1.84 -11.27
N ALA A 211 -6.87 -1.90 -12.41
CA ALA A 211 -7.35 -0.72 -13.12
C ALA A 211 -8.27 0.15 -12.24
N GLN A 212 -9.22 -0.46 -11.52
CA GLN A 212 -10.09 0.26 -10.58
C GLN A 212 -9.28 0.97 -9.49
N LYS A 213 -8.33 0.28 -8.84
CA LYS A 213 -7.47 0.88 -7.80
C LYS A 213 -6.59 2.00 -8.35
N VAL A 214 -6.05 1.84 -9.56
CA VAL A 214 -5.26 2.87 -10.22
C VAL A 214 -6.11 4.11 -10.51
N LEU A 215 -7.33 3.94 -11.03
CA LEU A 215 -8.25 5.06 -11.29
C LEU A 215 -8.61 5.81 -9.99
N LEU A 216 -8.95 5.08 -8.92
CA LEU A 216 -9.19 5.68 -7.61
C LEU A 216 -7.96 6.49 -7.13
N GLN A 217 -6.76 5.94 -7.28
CA GLN A 217 -5.53 6.65 -6.90
C GLN A 217 -5.27 7.89 -7.77
N MET A 218 -5.54 7.81 -9.08
CA MET A 218 -5.42 8.95 -9.99
C MET A 218 -6.42 10.05 -9.61
N ASN A 219 -7.65 9.67 -9.26
CA ASN A 219 -8.66 10.62 -8.78
C ASN A 219 -8.17 11.37 -7.53
N CYS A 220 -7.66 10.67 -6.52
CA CYS A 220 -7.10 11.31 -5.32
C CYS A 220 -5.94 12.26 -5.64
N LYS A 221 -5.05 11.86 -6.56
CA LYS A 221 -3.90 12.68 -6.97
C LYS A 221 -4.30 13.96 -7.72
N LEU A 222 -5.50 13.98 -8.29
CA LEU A 222 -6.08 15.14 -8.94
C LEU A 222 -6.95 15.98 -7.98
N GLY A 223 -7.06 15.58 -6.70
CA GLY A 223 -7.87 16.27 -5.69
C GLY A 223 -9.30 15.75 -5.54
N GLY A 224 -9.63 14.62 -6.16
CA GLY A 224 -10.91 13.95 -5.96
C GLY A 224 -11.02 13.26 -4.60
N GLU A 225 -12.25 13.03 -4.17
CA GLU A 225 -12.61 12.44 -2.88
C GLU A 225 -13.37 11.15 -3.12
N LEU A 226 -12.83 10.02 -2.66
CA LEU A 226 -13.41 8.71 -2.99
C LEU A 226 -14.66 8.43 -2.14
N TRP A 227 -14.53 8.61 -0.84
CA TRP A 227 -15.53 8.33 0.17
C TRP A 227 -15.26 9.21 1.40
N GLY A 228 -16.25 9.32 2.28
CA GLY A 228 -16.16 10.10 3.51
C GLY A 228 -16.82 9.39 4.68
N VAL A 229 -16.66 9.97 5.86
CA VAL A 229 -17.39 9.61 7.09
C VAL A 229 -17.93 10.90 7.68
N ASP A 230 -19.02 10.82 8.43
CA ASP A 230 -19.57 11.98 9.11
C ASP A 230 -18.67 12.36 10.29
N VAL A 231 -18.04 13.53 10.21
CA VAL A 231 -17.28 14.11 11.31
C VAL A 231 -18.13 15.23 11.91
N PRO A 232 -18.71 15.05 13.11
CA PRO A 232 -19.49 16.11 13.74
C PRO A 232 -18.57 17.31 14.02
N LEU A 233 -18.99 18.49 13.57
CA LEU A 233 -18.37 19.78 13.90
C LEU A 233 -18.71 20.19 15.34
#